data_AF-A0A1H5H1P7-F1
#
_entry.id   AF-A0A1H5H1P7-F1
#
_cell.length_a   1.000
_cell.length_b   1.000
_cell.length_c   1.000
_cell.angle_alpha   90.00
_cell.angle_beta   90.00
_cell.angle_gamma   90.00
#
_symmetry.space_group_name_H-M   'P 1'
#
loop_
_entity.id
_entity.type
_entity.pdbx_description
1 polymer ?
#
loop_
_entity_poly.entity_id
_entity_poly.type
_entity_poly.pdbx_seq_one_letter_code
_entity_poly.pdbx_strand_id
1 'polypeptide(L)'
;MTPTTVEAAPDTLVEVLRLPVWNTLAQRADSIRHTLPPRPETVVERLVWLRSLTPEQARRAALLDHLDALCGHIAGRPALGYRADDPLPDAALQEAEGYNRQLTALIAAYRAARRHPPTRSGSVDD
;
A
#
# COMPACT_ATOMS: atom_id res chain seq x y z
N MET A 1 6.07 -10.59 -37.67
CA MET A 1 6.54 -10.52 -36.26
C MET A 1 5.48 -9.82 -35.45
N THR A 2 4.62 -10.58 -34.78
CA THR A 2 3.67 -10.04 -33.81
C THR A 2 4.43 -9.66 -32.55
N PRO A 3 4.26 -8.46 -31.98
CA PRO A 3 4.86 -8.13 -30.70
C PRO A 3 4.16 -8.99 -29.64
N THR A 4 4.91 -9.89 -29.02
CA THR A 4 4.48 -10.58 -27.81
C THR A 4 4.41 -9.50 -26.73
N THR A 5 3.24 -8.90 -26.52
CA THR A 5 2.94 -8.16 -25.30
C THR A 5 3.01 -9.20 -24.19
N VAL A 6 4.17 -9.30 -23.55
CA VAL A 6 4.30 -10.08 -22.32
C VAL A 6 3.46 -9.33 -21.29
N GLU A 7 2.21 -9.75 -21.16
CA GLU A 7 1.34 -9.36 -20.07
C GLU A 7 2.06 -9.79 -18.80
N ALA A 8 2.71 -8.83 -18.14
CA ALA A 8 3.55 -9.11 -16.99
C ALA A 8 2.71 -9.84 -15.94
N ALA A 9 3.15 -11.03 -15.56
CA ALA A 9 2.46 -11.83 -14.57
C ALA A 9 2.29 -10.99 -13.28
N PRO A 10 1.13 -11.09 -12.59
CA PRO A 10 0.85 -10.31 -11.38
C PRO A 10 1.99 -10.37 -10.35
N ASP A 11 2.65 -11.51 -10.21
CA ASP A 11 3.77 -11.71 -9.29
C ASP A 11 4.99 -10.85 -9.63
N THR A 12 5.33 -10.72 -10.92
CA THR A 12 6.42 -9.83 -11.37
C THR A 12 6.09 -8.37 -11.09
N LEU A 13 4.82 -7.96 -11.25
CA LEU A 13 4.39 -6.61 -10.90
C LEU A 13 4.43 -6.37 -9.39
N VAL A 14 4.13 -7.38 -8.57
CA VAL A 14 4.29 -7.29 -7.11
C VAL A 14 5.73 -7.04 -6.73
N GLU A 15 6.69 -7.78 -7.30
CA GLU A 15 8.12 -7.58 -7.01
C GLU A 15 8.59 -6.16 -7.37
N VAL A 16 8.15 -5.63 -8.50
CA VAL A 16 8.49 -4.28 -8.97
C VAL A 16 7.80 -3.20 -8.14
N LEU A 17 6.57 -3.41 -7.69
CA LEU A 17 5.78 -2.41 -6.95
C LEU A 17 6.05 -2.38 -5.46
N ARG A 18 6.45 -3.50 -4.85
CA ARG A 18 6.54 -3.64 -3.39
C ARG A 18 7.38 -2.54 -2.75
N LEU A 19 8.62 -2.38 -3.21
CA LEU A 19 9.55 -1.39 -2.64
C LEU A 19 9.13 0.06 -2.96
N PRO A 20 8.77 0.44 -4.20
CA PRO A 20 8.27 1.78 -4.50
C PRO A 20 7.03 2.18 -3.69
N VAL A 21 6.03 1.30 -3.58
CA VAL A 21 4.82 1.56 -2.79
C VAL A 21 5.20 1.75 -1.32
N TRP A 22 5.99 0.84 -0.76
CA TRP A 22 6.45 0.95 0.62
C TRP A 22 7.19 2.28 0.89
N ASN A 23 8.12 2.67 0.02
CA ASN A 23 8.87 3.92 0.15
C ASN A 23 7.95 5.15 0.13
N THR A 24 6.96 5.18 -0.78
CA THR A 24 6.00 6.29 -0.86
C THR A 24 5.14 6.38 0.41
N LEU A 25 4.64 5.25 0.93
CA LEU A 25 3.87 5.25 2.17
C LEU A 25 4.72 5.69 3.37
N ALA A 26 5.96 5.20 3.47
CA ALA A 26 6.89 5.57 4.54
C ALA A 26 7.21 7.08 4.51
N GLN A 27 7.50 7.63 3.33
CA GLN A 27 7.79 9.06 3.18
C GLN A 27 6.58 9.94 3.53
N ARG A 28 5.37 9.50 3.17
CA ARG A 28 4.14 10.21 3.53
C ARG A 28 3.86 10.12 5.04
N ALA A 29 4.10 8.97 5.66
CA ALA A 29 4.01 8.80 7.10
C ALA A 29 5.00 9.73 7.83
N ASP A 30 6.26 9.79 7.37
CA ASP A 30 7.27 10.72 7.92
C ASP A 30 6.84 12.17 7.81
N SER A 31 6.32 12.57 6.64
CA SER A 31 5.81 13.93 6.44
C SER A 31 4.69 14.27 7.42
N ILE A 32 3.79 13.33 7.71
CA ILE A 32 2.71 13.52 8.68
C ILE A 32 3.26 13.60 10.11
N ARG A 33 4.25 12.76 10.48
CA ARG A 33 4.88 12.79 11.81
C ARG A 33 5.44 14.16 12.15
N HIS A 34 6.02 14.86 11.17
CA HIS A 34 6.55 16.22 11.36
C HIS A 34 5.47 17.29 11.59
N THR A 35 4.20 17.00 11.29
CA THR A 35 3.08 17.93 11.50
C THR A 35 2.30 17.69 12.80
N LEU A 36 2.62 16.62 13.51
CA LEU A 36 1.95 16.21 14.73
C LEU A 36 2.83 16.52 15.97
N PRO A 37 2.22 16.79 17.14
CA PRO A 37 2.97 16.75 18.39
C PRO A 37 3.63 15.37 18.56
N PRO A 38 4.83 15.30 19.16
CA PRO A 38 5.54 14.03 19.36
C PRO A 38 4.64 12.96 19.97
N ARG A 39 4.61 11.77 19.34
CA ARG A 39 3.79 10.67 19.80
C ARG A 39 4.45 9.97 20.99
N PRO A 40 3.77 9.82 22.13
CA PRO A 40 4.35 9.12 23.27
C PRO A 40 4.43 7.61 23.04
N GLU A 41 5.34 6.96 23.76
CA GLU A 41 5.63 5.53 23.62
C GLU A 41 4.62 4.66 24.37
N THR A 42 4.12 5.11 25.51
CA THR A 42 3.21 4.33 26.34
C THR A 42 1.76 4.42 25.88
N VAL A 43 0.98 3.35 26.09
CA VAL A 43 -0.44 3.29 25.72
C VAL A 43 -1.27 4.33 26.48
N VAL A 44 -0.97 4.55 27.76
CA VAL A 44 -1.70 5.51 28.61
C VAL A 44 -1.48 6.94 28.13
N GLU A 45 -0.23 7.33 27.87
CA GLU A 45 0.08 8.66 27.36
C GLU A 45 -0.46 8.88 25.95
N ARG A 46 -0.52 7.83 25.11
CA ARG A 46 -1.15 7.90 23.79
C ARG A 46 -2.62 8.28 23.86
N LEU A 47 -3.36 7.77 24.84
CA LEU A 47 -4.78 8.14 25.02
C LEU A 47 -4.94 9.62 25.39
N VAL A 48 -4.07 10.14 26.25
CA VAL A 48 -4.07 11.57 26.61
C VAL A 48 -3.68 12.43 25.41
N TRP A 49 -2.63 12.02 24.69
CA TRP A 49 -2.18 12.66 23.46
C TRP A 49 -3.30 12.74 22.42
N LEU A 50 -3.99 11.63 22.12
CA LEU A 50 -5.12 11.60 21.18
C LEU A 50 -6.23 12.58 21.57
N ARG A 51 -6.55 12.70 22.87
CA ARG A 51 -7.58 13.62 23.37
C ARG A 51 -7.16 15.09 23.30
N SER A 52 -5.86 15.38 23.23
CA SER A 52 -5.32 16.74 23.13
C SER A 52 -5.25 17.27 21.70
N LEU A 53 -5.42 16.41 20.70
CA LEU A 53 -5.31 16.80 19.29
C LEU A 53 -6.50 17.63 18.85
N THR A 54 -6.23 18.64 18.02
CA THR A 54 -7.29 19.29 17.22
C THR A 54 -7.92 18.29 16.25
N PRO A 55 -9.15 18.53 15.74
CA PRO A 55 -9.80 17.63 14.79
C PRO A 55 -8.99 17.34 13.51
N GLU A 56 -8.18 18.30 13.07
CA GLU A 56 -7.29 18.11 11.93
C GLU A 56 -6.08 17.24 12.28
N GLN A 57 -5.46 17.46 13.44
CA GLN A 57 -4.38 16.60 13.93
C GLN A 57 -4.85 15.18 14.20
N ALA A 58 -6.06 15.00 14.73
CA ALA A 58 -6.65 13.67 14.93
C ALA A 58 -6.84 12.92 13.61
N ARG A 59 -7.30 13.61 12.55
CA ARG A 59 -7.39 13.05 11.20
C ARG A 59 -6.01 12.65 10.65
N ARG A 60 -5.00 13.49 10.84
CA ARG A 60 -3.61 13.19 10.44
C ARG A 60 -3.02 12.03 11.24
N ALA A 61 -3.29 11.95 12.54
CA ALA A 61 -2.86 10.84 13.38
C ALA A 61 -3.49 9.51 12.95
N ALA A 62 -4.78 9.50 12.62
CA ALA A 62 -5.46 8.32 12.09
C ALA A 62 -4.87 7.89 10.73
N LEU A 63 -4.57 8.84 9.85
CA LEU A 63 -3.91 8.56 8.58
C LEU A 63 -2.48 8.00 8.81
N LEU A 64 -1.73 8.55 9.76
CA LEU A 64 -0.42 8.01 10.12
C LEU A 64 -0.50 6.57 10.59
N ASP A 65 -1.43 6.24 11.49
CA ASP A 65 -1.64 4.88 11.97
C ASP A 65 -2.01 3.92 10.82
N HIS A 66 -2.83 4.39 9.88
CA HIS A 66 -3.19 3.64 8.70
C HIS A 66 -1.99 3.35 7.79
N LEU A 67 -1.16 4.37 7.50
CA LEU A 67 0.03 4.22 6.67
C LEU A 67 1.06 3.29 7.34
N ASP A 68 1.25 3.39 8.66
CA ASP A 68 2.14 2.51 9.42
C ASP A 68 1.69 1.05 9.37
N ALA A 69 0.38 0.80 9.45
CA ALA A 69 -0.19 -0.53 9.31
C ALA A 69 0.05 -1.11 7.90
N LEU A 70 -0.16 -0.31 6.84
CA LEU A 70 0.10 -0.73 5.46
C LEU A 70 1.59 -0.99 5.20
N CYS A 71 2.48 -0.14 5.68
CA CYS A 71 3.93 -0.36 5.63
C CYS A 71 4.33 -1.66 6.34
N GLY A 72 3.74 -1.93 7.50
CA GLY A 72 3.93 -3.17 8.23
C GLY A 72 3.47 -4.40 7.45
N HIS A 73 2.29 -4.31 6.83
CA HIS A 73 1.71 -5.38 6.03
C HIS A 73 2.57 -5.75 4.83
N ILE A 74 3.01 -4.75 4.05
CA ILE A 74 3.90 -4.95 2.90
C ILE A 74 5.25 -5.58 3.33
N ALA A 75 5.71 -5.28 4.54
CA ALA A 75 6.91 -5.86 5.14
C ALA A 75 6.70 -7.26 5.77
N GLY A 76 5.52 -7.88 5.58
CA GLY A 76 5.21 -9.23 6.05
C GLY A 76 4.64 -9.30 7.48
N ARG A 77 4.21 -8.17 8.07
CA ARG A 77 3.47 -8.13 9.34
C ARG A 77 1.99 -7.85 9.07
N PRO A 78 1.12 -8.88 9.01
CA PRO A 78 -0.27 -8.71 8.60
C PRO A 78 -1.00 -7.61 9.38
N ALA A 79 -1.60 -6.66 8.67
CA ALA A 79 -2.41 -5.61 9.27
C ALA A 79 -3.88 -6.06 9.37
N LEU A 80 -4.54 -5.64 10.45
CA LEU A 80 -5.96 -5.92 10.65
C LEU A 80 -6.81 -5.32 9.52
N GLY A 81 -7.79 -6.07 9.05
CA GLY A 81 -8.67 -5.66 7.94
C GLY A 81 -8.14 -5.99 6.55
N TYR A 82 -6.91 -6.54 6.44
CA TYR A 82 -6.34 -7.01 5.18
C TYR A 82 -6.13 -8.52 5.21
N ARG A 83 -6.21 -9.17 4.04
CA ARG A 83 -5.89 -10.59 3.94
C ARG A 83 -4.38 -10.78 4.07
N ALA A 84 -3.94 -11.74 4.87
CA ALA A 84 -2.51 -11.98 5.10
C ALA A 84 -1.74 -12.42 3.84
N ASP A 85 -2.45 -12.96 2.84
CA ASP A 85 -1.92 -13.39 1.55
C ASP A 85 -1.94 -12.30 0.47
N ASP A 86 -2.47 -11.09 0.76
CA ASP A 86 -2.44 -9.97 -0.20
C ASP A 86 -1.10 -9.21 -0.08
N PRO A 87 -0.17 -9.36 -1.03
CA PRO A 87 1.14 -8.71 -0.90
C PRO A 87 1.07 -7.18 -1.09
N LEU A 88 0.01 -6.68 -1.73
CA LEU A 88 -0.19 -5.28 -2.09
C LEU A 88 -1.70 -4.97 -2.05
N PRO A 89 -2.25 -4.68 -0.85
CA PRO A 89 -3.65 -4.34 -0.70
C PRO A 89 -4.00 -3.06 -1.46
N ASP A 90 -5.22 -2.97 -1.99
CA ASP A 90 -5.65 -1.84 -2.82
C ASP A 90 -5.54 -0.49 -2.10
N ALA A 91 -5.70 -0.46 -0.78
CA ALA A 91 -5.48 0.72 0.05
C ALA A 91 -4.03 1.23 -0.04
N ALA A 92 -3.03 0.34 0.00
CA ALA A 92 -1.62 0.73 -0.17
C ALA A 92 -1.36 1.32 -1.55
N LEU A 93 -1.97 0.74 -2.59
CA LEU A 93 -1.87 1.28 -3.94
C LEU A 93 -2.51 2.66 -4.04
N GLN A 94 -3.70 2.85 -3.47
CA GLN A 94 -4.41 4.13 -3.49
C GLN A 94 -3.64 5.23 -2.76
N GLU A 95 -3.02 4.91 -1.62
CA GLU A 95 -2.22 5.89 -0.88
C GLU A 95 -0.87 6.22 -1.57
N ALA A 96 -0.39 5.35 -2.46
CA ALA A 96 0.81 5.56 -3.27
C ALA A 96 0.54 6.17 -4.66
N GLU A 97 -0.72 6.15 -5.12
CA GLU A 97 -1.12 6.75 -6.39
C GLU A 97 -0.93 8.27 -6.40
N GLY A 98 -0.59 8.82 -7.58
CA GLY A 98 -0.40 10.26 -7.75
C GLY A 98 0.93 10.80 -7.23
N TYR A 99 1.71 10.01 -6.49
CA TYR A 99 3.03 10.41 -6.01
C TYR A 99 4.04 10.59 -7.16
N ASN A 100 3.95 9.71 -8.16
CA ASN A 100 4.84 9.65 -9.31
C ASN A 100 4.05 9.08 -10.50
N ARG A 101 4.20 9.66 -11.71
CA ARG A 101 3.49 9.21 -12.92
C ARG A 101 3.82 7.77 -13.34
N GLN A 102 5.10 7.39 -13.29
CA GLN A 102 5.55 6.02 -13.57
C GLN A 102 5.01 5.03 -12.55
N LEU A 103 5.04 5.35 -11.25
CA LEU A 103 4.47 4.51 -10.20
C LEU A 103 2.95 4.35 -10.40
N THR A 104 2.25 5.44 -10.71
CA THR A 104 0.81 5.41 -10.99
C THR A 104 0.49 4.50 -12.20
N ALA A 105 1.31 4.53 -13.25
CA ALA A 105 1.14 3.65 -14.41
C ALA A 105 1.36 2.16 -14.06
N LEU A 106 2.36 1.85 -13.23
CA LEU A 106 2.62 0.48 -12.75
C LEU A 106 1.48 -0.03 -11.86
N ILE A 107 0.94 0.83 -10.98
CA ILE A 107 -0.23 0.50 -10.15
C ILE A 107 -1.45 0.20 -11.02
N ALA A 108 -1.69 1.00 -12.06
CA ALA A 108 -2.78 0.77 -13.01
C ALA A 108 -2.62 -0.58 -13.75
N ALA A 109 -1.40 -0.91 -14.20
CA ALA A 109 -1.08 -2.18 -14.83
C ALA A 109 -1.33 -3.37 -13.88
N TYR A 110 -0.89 -3.27 -12.62
CA TYR A 110 -1.13 -4.30 -11.61
C TYR A 110 -2.62 -4.51 -11.33
N ARG A 111 -3.39 -3.43 -11.17
CA ARG A 111 -4.85 -3.52 -10.97
C ARG A 111 -5.57 -4.14 -12.17
N ALA A 112 -5.08 -3.92 -13.40
CA ALA A 112 -5.62 -4.55 -14.59
C ALA A 112 -5.32 -6.07 -14.63
N ALA A 113 -4.07 -6.45 -14.35
CA ALA A 113 -3.64 -7.85 -14.29
C ALA A 113 -4.35 -8.66 -13.19
N ARG A 114 -4.66 -8.03 -12.04
CA ARG A 114 -5.48 -8.66 -10.98
C ARG A 114 -6.92 -8.93 -11.40
N ARG A 115 -7.52 -8.06 -12.23
CA ARG A 115 -8.92 -8.16 -12.68
C ARG A 115 -9.10 -9.16 -13.82
N HIS A 116 -8.08 -9.32 -14.63
CA HIS A 116 -8.04 -10.27 -15.74
C HIS A 116 -6.88 -11.25 -15.53
N PRO A 117 -6.99 -12.19 -14.57
CA PRO A 117 -6.00 -13.25 -14.48
C PRO A 117 -5.97 -13.96 -15.84
N PRO A 118 -4.79 -14.24 -16.42
CA PRO A 118 -4.70 -14.90 -17.72
C PRO A 118 -5.53 -16.17 -17.63
N THR A 119 -6.53 -16.31 -18.50
CA THR A 119 -7.28 -17.55 -18.62
C THR A 119 -6.26 -18.64 -18.89
N ARG A 120 -6.09 -19.54 -17.92
CA ARG A 120 -5.37 -20.80 -18.14
C ARG A 120 -6.15 -21.55 -19.21
N SER A 121 -5.85 -21.29 -20.47
CA SER A 121 -6.28 -22.12 -21.59
C SER A 121 -5.50 -23.42 -21.51
N GLY A 122 -5.86 -24.26 -20.54
CA GLY A 122 -5.65 -25.69 -20.62
C GLY A 122 -6.79 -26.24 -21.48
N SER A 123 -6.61 -26.22 -22.79
CA SER A 123 -7.30 -27.16 -23.66
C SER A 123 -6.49 -28.45 -23.62
N VAL A 124 -6.94 -29.35 -22.74
CA VAL A 124 -6.80 -30.79 -22.93
C VAL A 124 -7.75 -31.15 -24.07
N ASP A 125 -7.22 -31.64 -25.18
CA ASP A 125 -7.92 -32.44 -26.21
C ASP A 125 -6.79 -33.09 -27.05
N ASP A 126 -6.35 -34.29 -26.65
CA ASP A 126 -6.71 -35.64 -27.16
C ASP A 126 -5.66 -36.15 -28.18
#